data_AF-A0AAQ4E9C2-F1
#
_entry.id   AF-A0AAQ4E9C2-F1
#
_cell.length_a   1.000
_cell.length_b   1.000
_cell.length_c   1.000
_cell.angle_alpha   90.00
_cell.angle_beta   90.00
_cell.angle_gamma   90.00
#
_symmetry.space_group_name_H-M   'P 1'
#
loop_
_entity.id
_entity.type
_entity.pdbx_description
1 polymer ?
#
loop_
_entity_poly.entity_id
_entity_poly.type
_entity_poly.pdbx_seq_one_letter_code
_entity_poly.pdbx_strand_id
1 'polypeptide(L)'
;MLRYPRYIYCAKLLYGDAGEFIIEEVLLNGRLCMSAVLQRVLERLQGSSTAEEVKQKFVDLVKTNFLCRVPYPDPNVEDTKIPTLVLREDDIHEIPEVRLYLLKQNSGEAPMEPPAKKIKTENLDGERQPDEKQYWRVNVDRFHQHL
;
A
#
# COMPACT_ATOMS: atom_id res chain seq x y z
N MET A 1 -4.34 16.13 -12.99
CA MET A 1 -2.90 16.09 -12.69
C MET A 1 -2.33 17.40 -12.15
N LEU A 2 -2.87 18.58 -12.48
CA LEU A 2 -2.34 19.89 -12.01
C LEU A 2 -2.33 20.12 -10.48
N ARG A 3 -3.10 19.34 -9.69
CA ARG A 3 -3.19 19.48 -8.23
C ARG A 3 -2.29 18.51 -7.46
N TYR A 4 -1.60 17.59 -8.13
CA TYR A 4 -0.79 16.56 -7.47
C TYR A 4 0.27 17.15 -6.54
N PRO A 5 1.03 18.20 -6.91
CA PRO A 5 2.00 18.81 -6.00
C PRO A 5 1.36 19.31 -4.70
N ARG A 6 0.12 19.81 -4.74
CA ARG A 6 -0.60 20.28 -3.55
C ARG A 6 -1.00 19.12 -2.63
N TYR A 7 -1.46 18.00 -3.19
CA TYR A 7 -1.83 16.82 -2.38
C TYR A 7 -0.62 16.18 -1.72
N ILE A 8 0.49 16.07 -2.45
CA ILE A 8 1.77 15.55 -1.95
C ILE A 8 2.27 16.44 -0.81
N TYR A 9 2.28 17.76 -1.01
CA TYR A 9 2.69 18.71 0.03
C TYR A 9 1.77 18.66 1.26
N CYS A 10 0.46 18.56 1.06
CA CYS A 10 -0.50 18.38 2.15
C CYS A 10 -0.22 17.10 2.95
N ALA A 11 0.09 15.99 2.27
CA ALA A 11 0.43 14.74 2.93
C ALA A 11 1.73 14.86 3.74
N LYS A 12 2.73 15.58 3.22
CA LYS A 12 3.97 15.90 3.95
C LYS A 12 3.69 16.65 5.25
N LEU A 13 2.81 17.67 5.21
CA LEU A 13 2.47 18.46 6.39
C LEU A 13 1.75 17.65 7.47
N LEU A 14 0.91 16.69 7.09
CA LEU A 14 0.10 15.90 8.03
C LEU A 14 0.81 14.64 8.55
N TYR A 15 1.64 14.00 7.71
CA TYR A 15 2.18 12.66 7.96
C TYR A 15 3.69 12.54 7.81
N GLY A 16 4.38 13.64 7.47
CA GLY A 16 5.83 13.68 7.25
C GLY A 16 6.24 13.08 5.91
N ASP A 17 7.55 12.87 5.74
CA ASP A 17 8.16 12.41 4.48
C ASP A 17 7.61 11.05 4.04
N ALA A 18 7.36 10.13 4.98
CA ALA A 18 6.74 8.83 4.66
C ALA A 18 5.34 9.01 4.03
N GLY A 19 4.52 9.92 4.56
CA GLY A 19 3.19 10.20 4.01
C GLY A 19 3.24 10.92 2.66
N GLU A 20 4.21 11.80 2.47
CA GLU A 20 4.51 12.43 1.18
C GLU A 20 4.78 11.37 0.11
N PHE A 21 5.74 10.46 0.38
CA PHE A 21 6.12 9.42 -0.56
C PHE A 21 5.00 8.41 -0.81
N ILE A 22 4.21 8.03 0.21
CA ILE A 22 3.05 7.15 0.03
C ILE A 22 2.07 7.77 -0.98
N ILE A 23 1.68 9.03 -0.78
CA ILE A 23 0.71 9.70 -1.65
C ILE A 23 1.28 9.93 -3.06
N GLU A 24 2.55 10.32 -3.17
CA GLU A 24 3.22 10.47 -4.45
C GLU A 24 3.24 9.15 -5.24
N GLU A 25 3.68 8.05 -4.64
CA GLU A 25 3.74 6.74 -5.31
C GLU A 25 2.36 6.29 -5.79
N VAL A 26 1.32 6.42 -4.95
CA VAL A 26 -0.04 6.03 -5.33
C VAL A 26 -0.58 6.93 -6.45
N LEU A 27 -0.31 8.24 -6.44
CA LEU A 27 -0.75 9.17 -7.50
C LEU A 27 -0.08 8.90 -8.84
N LEU A 28 1.24 8.63 -8.84
CA LEU A 28 2.01 8.40 -10.06
C LEU A 28 1.65 7.07 -10.74
N ASN A 29 1.29 6.06 -9.94
CA ASN A 29 0.91 4.74 -10.46
C ASN A 29 -0.61 4.56 -10.62
N GLY A 30 -1.40 5.51 -10.12
CA GLY A 30 -2.86 5.51 -10.13
C GLY A 30 -3.49 4.56 -9.10
N ARG A 31 -3.00 3.32 -9.01
CA ARG A 31 -3.40 2.33 -7.99
C ARG A 31 -2.24 1.41 -7.63
N LEU A 32 -2.11 1.07 -6.36
CA LEU A 32 -1.08 0.13 -5.88
C LEU A 32 -1.58 -0.72 -4.72
N CYS A 33 -0.98 -1.91 -4.56
CA CYS A 33 -1.10 -2.71 -3.35
C CYS A 33 -0.31 -2.05 -2.21
N MET A 34 -0.71 -2.29 -0.96
CA MET A 34 -0.04 -1.72 0.21
C MET A 34 1.42 -2.17 0.28
N SER A 35 1.68 -3.47 0.09
CA SER A 35 3.04 -4.03 0.07
C SER A 35 3.95 -3.36 -0.97
N ALA A 36 3.43 -3.09 -2.17
CA ALA A 36 4.16 -2.41 -3.22
C ALA A 36 4.48 -0.94 -2.88
N VAL A 37 3.55 -0.24 -2.21
CA VAL A 37 3.79 1.12 -1.70
C VAL A 37 4.88 1.09 -0.64
N LEU A 38 4.77 0.21 0.36
CA LEU A 38 5.76 0.10 1.44
C LEU A 38 7.15 -0.18 0.90
N GLN A 39 7.28 -1.13 -0.04
CA GLN A 39 8.56 -1.47 -0.67
C GLN A 39 9.23 -0.25 -1.30
N ARG A 40 8.50 0.52 -2.11
CA ARG A 40 9.04 1.69 -2.82
C ARG A 40 9.35 2.85 -1.89
N VAL A 41 8.49 3.09 -0.91
CA VAL A 41 8.69 4.16 0.08
C VAL A 41 9.91 3.86 0.96
N LEU A 42 10.09 2.61 1.39
CA LEU A 42 11.27 2.20 2.15
C LEU A 42 12.56 2.34 1.35
N GLU A 43 12.54 1.99 0.06
CA GLU A 43 13.69 2.17 -0.84
C GLU A 43 14.07 3.65 -0.97
N ARG A 44 13.08 4.55 -1.04
CA ARG A 44 13.31 6.00 -1.09
C ARG A 44 13.75 6.61 0.23
N LEU A 45 13.30 6.06 1.35
CA LEU A 45 13.68 6.52 2.70
C LEU A 45 15.09 6.08 3.10
N GLN A 46 15.71 5.12 2.39
CA GLN A 46 17.10 4.69 2.59
C GLN A 46 17.48 4.43 4.06
N GLY A 47 16.57 3.84 4.84
CA GLY A 47 16.79 3.51 6.25
C GLY A 47 16.45 4.62 7.26
N SER A 48 15.90 5.75 6.82
CA SER A 48 15.41 6.82 7.73
C SER A 48 14.11 6.47 8.47
N SER A 49 13.44 5.38 8.11
CA SER A 49 12.25 4.86 8.81
C SER A 49 12.15 3.34 8.69
N THR A 50 11.47 2.73 9.64
CA THR A 50 11.22 1.27 9.67
C THR A 50 10.01 0.87 8.83
N ALA A 51 9.92 -0.41 8.45
CA ALA A 51 8.78 -0.92 7.69
C ALA A 51 7.46 -0.77 8.46
N GLU A 52 7.51 -0.95 9.77
CA GLU A 52 6.40 -0.78 10.71
C GLU A 52 5.91 0.67 10.76
N GLU A 53 6.83 1.65 10.78
CA GLU A 53 6.48 3.07 10.77
C GLU A 53 5.79 3.46 9.46
N VAL A 54 6.33 3.05 8.31
CA VAL A 54 5.72 3.33 7.00
C VAL A 54 4.36 2.64 6.89
N LYS A 55 4.25 1.40 7.38
CA LYS A 55 2.97 0.68 7.50
C LYS A 55 1.97 1.47 8.34
N GLN A 56 2.38 1.98 9.50
CA GLN A 56 1.50 2.74 10.37
C GLN A 56 1.02 4.04 9.69
N LYS A 57 1.89 4.75 8.97
CA LYS A 57 1.49 5.95 8.21
C LYS A 57 0.49 5.63 7.10
N PHE A 58 0.66 4.50 6.43
CA PHE A 58 -0.32 4.03 5.44
C PHE A 58 -1.68 3.75 6.10
N VAL A 59 -1.67 3.08 7.26
CA VAL A 59 -2.89 2.82 8.05
C VAL A 59 -3.58 4.12 8.46
N ASP A 60 -2.83 5.11 8.92
CA ASP A 60 -3.38 6.41 9.34
C ASP A 60 -4.03 7.14 8.15
N LEU A 61 -3.40 7.09 6.96
CA LEU A 61 -3.94 7.65 5.72
C LEU A 61 -5.25 6.97 5.27
N VAL A 62 -5.38 5.65 5.49
CA VAL A 62 -6.63 4.92 5.23
C VAL A 62 -7.72 5.32 6.24
N LYS A 63 -7.40 5.31 7.54
CA LYS A 63 -8.35 5.68 8.61
C LYS A 63 -8.88 7.10 8.50
N THR A 64 -8.06 8.01 7.99
CA THR A 64 -8.43 9.43 7.77
C THR A 64 -9.03 9.69 6.38
N ASN A 65 -9.29 8.63 5.62
CA ASN A 65 -9.89 8.62 4.29
C ASN A 65 -9.07 9.34 3.21
N PHE A 66 -7.76 9.57 3.38
CA PHE A 66 -6.90 10.10 2.31
C PHE A 66 -6.53 9.04 1.27
N LEU A 67 -6.50 7.77 1.68
CA LEU A 67 -6.47 6.61 0.80
C LEU A 67 -7.82 5.91 0.83
N CYS A 68 -8.24 5.39 -0.33
CA CYS A 68 -9.46 4.59 -0.43
C CYS A 68 -9.26 3.35 -1.29
N ARG A 69 -10.04 2.33 -0.97
CA ARG A 69 -10.01 1.05 -1.65
C ARG A 69 -10.51 1.17 -3.09
N VAL A 70 -9.86 0.46 -4.02
CA VAL A 70 -10.32 0.38 -5.42
C VAL A 70 -11.41 -0.70 -5.53
N PRO A 71 -12.55 -0.41 -6.19
CA PRO A 71 -13.56 -1.41 -6.48
C PRO A 71 -12.97 -2.60 -7.25
N TYR A 72 -13.43 -3.79 -6.91
CA TYR A 72 -12.95 -5.05 -7.48
C TYR A 72 -14.08 -5.78 -8.21
N PRO A 73 -13.78 -6.69 -9.15
CA PRO A 73 -14.81 -7.47 -9.84
C PRO A 73 -15.67 -8.26 -8.85
N ASP A 74 -16.99 -8.19 -8.99
CA ASP A 74 -17.91 -8.92 -8.12
C ASP A 74 -17.70 -10.43 -8.25
N PRO A 75 -17.28 -11.13 -7.19
CA PRO A 75 -17.06 -12.58 -7.26
C PRO A 75 -18.37 -13.38 -7.45
N ASN A 76 -19.53 -12.75 -7.24
CA ASN A 76 -20.84 -13.40 -7.37
C ASN A 76 -21.40 -13.33 -8.80
N VAL A 77 -20.77 -12.56 -9.70
CA VAL A 77 -21.20 -12.41 -11.08
C VAL A 77 -20.26 -13.23 -11.97
N GLU A 78 -20.83 -14.00 -12.90
CA GLU A 78 -20.03 -14.76 -13.86
C GLU A 78 -19.09 -13.85 -14.66
N ASP A 79 -17.94 -14.41 -15.07
CA ASP A 79 -16.89 -13.68 -15.76
C ASP A 79 -17.37 -13.23 -17.15
N THR A 80 -17.91 -12.02 -17.20
CA THR A 80 -18.41 -11.39 -18.42
C THR A 80 -17.33 -10.50 -19.03
N LYS A 81 -17.45 -10.19 -20.34
CA LYS A 81 -16.50 -9.31 -21.04
C LYS A 81 -16.33 -7.93 -20.39
N ILE A 82 -17.31 -7.47 -19.60
CA ILE A 82 -17.27 -6.22 -18.86
C ILE A 82 -17.64 -6.53 -17.40
N PRO A 83 -16.66 -6.65 -16.49
CA PRO A 83 -16.93 -7.03 -15.11
C PRO A 83 -17.70 -5.93 -14.38
N THR A 84 -18.68 -6.34 -13.57
CA THR A 84 -19.32 -5.43 -12.61
C THR A 84 -18.37 -5.23 -11.43
N LEU A 85 -18.05 -3.97 -11.12
CA LEU A 85 -17.15 -3.65 -10.01
C LEU A 85 -17.97 -3.32 -8.76
N VAL A 86 -17.59 -3.90 -7.63
CA VAL A 86 -18.21 -3.69 -6.33
C VAL A 86 -17.17 -3.22 -5.31
N LEU A 87 -17.65 -2.47 -4.33
CA LEU A 87 -16.90 -2.14 -3.13
C LEU A 87 -17.87 -2.31 -1.96
N ARG A 88 -17.65 -3.33 -1.12
CA ARG A 88 -18.51 -3.59 0.04
C ARG A 88 -18.14 -2.62 1.16
N GLU A 89 -19.10 -2.23 1.98
CA GLU A 89 -18.89 -1.27 3.07
C GLU A 89 -17.84 -1.76 4.07
N ASP A 90 -17.85 -3.07 4.37
CA ASP A 90 -16.89 -3.70 5.28
C ASP A 90 -15.44 -3.60 4.77
N ASP A 91 -15.23 -3.58 3.44
CA ASP A 91 -13.91 -3.58 2.81
C ASP A 91 -13.29 -2.18 2.72
N ILE A 92 -14.06 -1.12 2.98
CA ILE A 92 -13.62 0.27 2.75
C ILE A 92 -12.44 0.63 3.66
N HIS A 93 -12.45 0.15 4.89
CA HIS A 93 -11.44 0.42 5.91
C HIS A 93 -10.66 -0.83 6.32
N GLU A 94 -10.90 -1.97 5.69
CA GLU A 94 -10.16 -3.19 5.96
C GLU A 94 -8.71 -3.04 5.47
N ILE A 95 -7.79 -3.16 6.42
CA ILE A 95 -6.36 -3.00 6.15
C ILE A 95 -5.82 -4.37 5.74
N PRO A 96 -5.20 -4.51 4.54
CA PRO A 96 -4.63 -5.77 4.14
C PRO A 96 -3.56 -6.24 5.12
N GLU A 97 -3.52 -7.54 5.33
CA GLU A 97 -2.34 -8.16 5.91
C GLU A 97 -1.15 -7.95 4.94
N VAL A 98 0.03 -7.64 5.48
CA VAL A 98 1.26 -7.47 4.71
C VAL A 98 2.38 -8.15 5.47
N ARG A 99 3.13 -9.00 4.78
CA ARG A 99 4.28 -9.72 5.31
C ARG A 99 5.51 -8.83 5.19
N LEU A 100 5.83 -8.10 6.26
CA LEU A 100 6.93 -7.12 6.26
C LEU A 100 8.30 -7.77 5.99
N TYR A 101 8.51 -9.00 6.43
CA TYR A 101 9.75 -9.76 6.19
C TYR A 101 10.01 -10.11 4.71
N LEU A 102 9.00 -9.99 3.84
CA LEU A 102 9.14 -10.16 2.39
C LEU A 102 9.53 -8.85 1.69
N LEU A 103 9.53 -7.71 2.39
CA LEU A 103 9.98 -6.44 1.85
C LEU A 103 11.52 -6.43 1.81
N LYS A 104 12.09 -6.18 0.64
CA LYS A 104 13.54 -6.12 0.46
C LYS A 104 14.03 -4.78 1.02
N GLN A 105 14.67 -4.79 2.18
CA GLN A 105 15.40 -3.62 2.66
C GLN A 105 16.81 -3.61 2.04
N ASN A 106 17.15 -2.57 1.28
CA ASN A 106 18.51 -2.32 0.78
C ASN A 106 19.42 -1.73 1.87
N SER A 107 19.24 -2.12 3.13
CA SER A 107 20.23 -1.83 4.17
C SER A 107 21.42 -2.76 3.95
N GLY A 108 22.61 -2.20 3.77
CA GLY A 108 23.88 -2.93 3.76
C GLY A 108 24.25 -3.55 5.11
N GLU A 109 23.26 -4.06 5.85
CA GLU A 109 23.43 -4.78 7.10
C GLU A 109 22.87 -6.19 6.97
N ALA A 110 23.62 -7.12 7.55
CA ALA A 110 23.48 -8.57 7.38
C ALA A 110 22.03 -9.06 7.54
N PRO A 111 21.65 -10.15 6.85
CA PRO A 111 20.30 -10.69 6.93
C PRO A 111 20.00 -11.06 8.38
N MET A 112 18.92 -10.50 8.95
CA MET A 112 18.30 -11.11 10.12
C MET A 112 17.97 -12.56 9.77
N GLU A 113 18.63 -13.48 10.48
CA GLU A 113 18.58 -14.91 10.22
C GLU A 113 17.13 -15.42 10.18
N PRO A 114 16.76 -16.21 9.17
CA PRO A 114 15.48 -16.91 9.19
C PRO A 114 15.51 -17.99 10.29
N PRO A 115 14.41 -18.23 11.04
CA PRO A 115 14.36 -19.34 11.97
C PRO A 115 14.51 -20.65 11.17
N ALA A 116 15.64 -21.31 11.38
CA ALA A 116 15.95 -22.58 10.75
C ALA A 116 14.93 -23.64 11.18
N LYS A 117 14.18 -24.19 10.21
CA LYS A 117 14.07 -25.65 9.99
C LYS A 117 13.11 -26.02 8.83
N LYS A 118 13.70 -26.76 7.88
CA LYS A 118 13.16 -27.80 6.99
C LYS A 118 12.67 -27.37 5.60
N ILE A 119 13.56 -27.66 4.65
CA ILE A 119 13.34 -27.82 3.20
C ILE A 119 12.30 -28.92 2.95
N LYS A 120 11.24 -28.58 2.20
CA LYS A 120 10.62 -29.48 1.23
C LYS A 120 10.05 -28.64 0.09
N THR A 121 10.46 -29.01 -1.12
CA THR A 121 10.05 -28.53 -2.43
C THR A 121 8.55 -28.20 -2.51
N GLU A 122 8.19 -27.16 -3.27
CA GLU A 122 6.82 -26.64 -3.53
C GLU A 122 6.31 -25.58 -2.54
N ASN A 123 6.70 -24.30 -2.71
CA ASN A 123 5.91 -23.15 -2.23
C ASN A 123 6.37 -21.85 -2.90
N LEU A 124 6.08 -21.69 -4.20
CA LEU A 124 6.14 -20.38 -4.87
C LEU A 124 5.09 -19.39 -4.30
N ASP A 125 4.14 -19.87 -3.51
CA ASP A 125 3.12 -19.06 -2.81
C ASP A 125 3.62 -18.46 -1.49
N GLY A 126 4.77 -18.92 -0.96
CA GLY A 126 5.36 -18.37 0.26
C GLY A 126 5.96 -16.98 0.08
N GLU A 127 6.33 -16.63 -1.16
CA GLU A 127 7.01 -15.38 -1.52
C GLU A 127 6.06 -14.27 -1.98
N ARG A 128 4.78 -14.57 -2.20
CA ARG A 128 3.79 -13.57 -2.64
C ARG A 128 3.22 -12.81 -1.45
N GLN A 129 3.00 -11.52 -1.67
CA GLN A 129 2.32 -10.69 -0.68
C GLN A 129 0.82 -11.03 -0.66
N PRO A 130 0.20 -11.18 0.53
CA PRO A 130 -1.19 -11.60 0.65
C PRO A 130 -2.19 -10.52 0.21
N ASP A 131 -1.72 -9.30 0.00
CA ASP A 131 -2.49 -8.18 -0.56
C ASP A 131 -2.44 -8.12 -2.09
N GLU A 132 -2.00 -9.19 -2.76
CA GLU A 132 -2.08 -9.30 -4.21
C GLU A 132 -3.55 -9.13 -4.66
N LYS A 133 -3.79 -8.19 -5.58
CA LYS A 133 -5.12 -7.73 -6.06
C LYS A 133 -5.89 -6.79 -5.12
N GLN A 134 -5.31 -6.43 -3.98
CA GLN A 134 -5.87 -5.46 -3.05
C GLN A 134 -5.33 -4.05 -3.34
N TYR A 135 -6.02 -3.31 -4.22
CA TYR A 135 -5.53 -2.01 -4.69
C TYR A 135 -6.09 -0.82 -3.90
N TRP A 136 -5.24 0.18 -3.72
CA TRP A 136 -5.52 1.45 -3.09
C TRP A 136 -5.30 2.60 -4.07
N ARG A 137 -6.12 3.64 -3.96
CA ARG A 137 -5.97 4.91 -4.70
C ARG A 137 -6.06 6.09 -3.74
N VAL A 138 -5.62 7.26 -4.21
CA VAL A 138 -5.81 8.51 -3.48
C VAL A 138 -7.27 8.96 -3.54
N ASN A 139 -7.82 9.32 -2.39
CA ASN A 139 -9.13 9.94 -2.28
C ASN A 139 -9.03 11.45 -2.49
N VAL A 140 -9.18 11.89 -3.73
CA VAL A 140 -9.08 13.30 -4.11
C VAL A 140 -10.14 14.18 -3.42
N ASP A 141 -11.32 13.63 -3.13
CA ASP A 141 -12.41 14.37 -2.49
C ASP A 141 -12.06 14.71 -1.04
N ARG A 142 -11.39 13.80 -0.33
CA ARG A 142 -10.89 14.07 1.01
C ARG A 142 -9.85 15.21 1.02
N PHE A 143 -8.97 15.26 0.03
CA PHE A 143 -8.02 16.35 -0.13
C PHE A 143 -8.72 17.68 -0.46
N HIS A 144 -9.76 17.67 -1.30
CA HIS A 144 -10.56 18.87 -1.58
C HIS A 144 -11.32 19.41 -0.37
N GLN A 145 -11.71 18.55 0.59
CA GLN A 145 -12.33 18.99 1.84
C GLN A 145 -11.32 19.57 2.84
N HIS A 146 -10.05 19.22 2.69
CA HIS A 146 -9.00 19.66 3.62
C HIS A 146 -8.24 20.90 3.14
N LEU A 147 -8.10 21.06 1.82
CA LEU A 147 -7.40 22.16 1.14
C LEU A 147 -8.34 23.29 0.74
#